data_AF-A0A9N8K7Y7-F1
#
_entry.id   AF-A0A9N8K7Y7-F1
#
_cell.length_a   1.000
_cell.length_b   1.000
_cell.length_c   1.000
_cell.angle_alpha   90.00
_cell.angle_beta   90.00
_cell.angle_gamma   90.00
#
_symmetry.space_group_name_H-M   'P 1'
#
loop_
_entity.id
_entity.type
_entity.pdbx_description
1 polymer ?
#
loop_
_entity_poly.entity_id
_entity_poly.type
_entity_poly.pdbx_seq_one_letter_code
_entity_poly.pdbx_strand_id
1 'polypeptide(L)'
;MTLLPSTLSPFAEQNPDEDMADSDNEPSITSALNHVLITTQTGSIALLTPLDEATYRRLSALQTTLSSILEHSAGLNPRAYRSVESEGLGARGIVDGDLITRIYELGAGKRLEVLGRAGAEVWGMRSDLEIIAGEGLGYL
;
A
#
# COMPACT_ATOMS: atom_id res chain seq x y z
N MET A 1 -8.13 -16.90 -9.07
CA MET A 1 -7.97 -15.47 -8.79
C MET A 1 -9.26 -14.78 -9.19
N THR A 2 -9.85 -14.02 -8.28
CA THR A 2 -11.12 -13.32 -8.51
C THR A 2 -10.85 -11.83 -8.45
N LEU A 3 -11.33 -11.06 -9.43
CA LEU A 3 -11.24 -9.60 -9.39
C LEU A 3 -12.40 -9.03 -8.57
N LEU A 4 -12.07 -8.14 -7.65
CA LEU A 4 -13.02 -7.51 -6.74
C LEU A 4 -13.03 -6.00 -7.00
N PRO A 5 -14.15 -5.43 -7.46
CA PRO A 5 -14.24 -3.99 -7.64
C PRO A 5 -14.25 -3.28 -6.29
N SER A 6 -13.55 -2.15 -6.21
CA SER A 6 -13.56 -1.23 -5.07
C SER A 6 -14.58 -0.12 -5.31
N THR A 7 -15.23 0.33 -4.25
CA THR A 7 -16.05 1.55 -4.24
C THR A 7 -15.22 2.82 -4.01
N LEU A 8 -13.93 2.68 -3.69
CA LEU A 8 -13.01 3.80 -3.50
C LEU A 8 -12.36 4.21 -4.82
N SER A 9 -12.04 5.50 -4.95
CA SER A 9 -11.24 6.03 -6.06
C SER A 9 -9.80 5.51 -6.00
N PRO A 10 -9.10 5.41 -7.16
CA PRO A 10 -7.68 5.07 -7.21
C PRO A 10 -6.81 6.04 -6.40
N PHE A 11 -5.63 5.58 -5.98
CA PHE A 11 -4.66 6.32 -5.15
C PHE A 11 -4.35 7.75 -5.65
N ALA A 12 -4.24 7.96 -6.97
CA ALA A 12 -3.95 9.26 -7.56
C ALA A 12 -5.06 10.30 -7.33
N GLU A 13 -6.31 9.86 -7.14
CA GLU A 13 -7.49 10.72 -6.97
C GLU A 13 -7.85 10.91 -5.48
N GLN A 14 -7.06 10.35 -4.56
CA GLN A 14 -7.36 10.42 -3.13
C GLN A 14 -6.79 11.64 -2.42
N ASN A 15 -5.90 12.39 -3.07
CA ASN A 15 -5.17 13.49 -2.45
C ASN A 15 -5.75 14.85 -2.91
N PRO A 16 -6.58 15.52 -2.08
CA PRO A 16 -7.33 16.71 -2.50
C PRO A 16 -6.45 17.94 -2.80
N ASP A 17 -5.17 17.92 -2.39
CA ASP A 17 -4.22 19.01 -2.64
C ASP A 17 -3.68 19.00 -4.09
N GLU A 18 -3.75 17.89 -4.82
CA GLU A 18 -3.33 17.83 -6.23
C GLU A 18 -4.41 18.38 -7.18
N ASP A 19 -5.69 18.35 -6.79
CA ASP A 19 -6.83 18.81 -7.61
C ASP A 19 -7.00 20.35 -7.63
N MET A 20 -6.22 21.10 -6.84
CA MET A 20 -6.28 22.57 -6.78
C MET A 20 -5.36 23.26 -7.79
N ALA A 21 -4.60 22.50 -8.59
CA ALA A 21 -3.78 22.99 -9.68
C ALA A 21 -4.32 22.48 -11.03
N ASP A 22 -4.84 23.39 -11.85
CA ASP A 22 -5.45 23.19 -13.19
C ASP A 22 -6.89 22.63 -13.23
N SER A 23 -7.84 23.54 -12.98
CA SER A 23 -9.24 23.37 -13.34
C SER A 23 -9.45 23.58 -14.85
N ASP A 24 -9.14 22.59 -15.68
CA ASP A 24 -9.54 22.53 -17.11
C ASP A 24 -9.53 21.09 -17.66
N ASN A 25 -10.00 20.09 -16.90
CA ASN A 25 -10.03 18.69 -17.38
C ASN A 25 -11.44 18.20 -17.73
N GLU A 26 -11.58 17.73 -18.97
CA GLU A 26 -12.64 16.85 -19.50
C GLU A 26 -12.95 15.70 -18.53
N PRO A 27 -14.16 15.08 -18.56
CA PRO A 27 -14.50 13.98 -17.66
C PRO A 27 -13.51 12.82 -17.86
N SER A 28 -12.54 12.73 -16.96
CA SER A 28 -11.59 11.64 -16.89
C SER A 28 -12.40 10.37 -16.65
N ILE A 29 -12.19 9.36 -17.50
CA ILE A 29 -12.74 8.03 -17.25
C ILE A 29 -12.13 7.56 -15.94
N THR A 30 -12.90 7.60 -14.85
CA THR A 30 -12.47 7.12 -13.53
C THR A 30 -12.13 5.65 -13.69
N SER A 31 -10.83 5.31 -13.70
CA SER A 31 -10.42 3.92 -13.89
C SER A 31 -10.82 3.15 -12.64
N ALA A 32 -11.79 2.25 -12.75
CA ALA A 32 -12.27 1.49 -11.60
C ALA A 32 -11.12 0.73 -10.92
N LEU A 33 -10.92 0.97 -9.62
CA LEU A 33 -9.95 0.25 -8.82
C LEU A 33 -10.44 -1.18 -8.57
N ASN A 34 -9.62 -2.17 -8.92
CA ASN A 34 -9.95 -3.58 -8.73
C ASN A 34 -8.83 -4.26 -7.94
N HIS A 35 -9.20 -5.05 -6.93
CA HIS A 35 -8.28 -5.90 -6.18
C HIS A 35 -8.30 -7.32 -6.73
N VAL A 36 -7.20 -8.05 -6.60
CA VAL A 36 -7.15 -9.49 -6.89
C VAL A 36 -7.29 -10.24 -5.56
N LEU A 37 -8.37 -11.04 -5.43
CA LEU A 37 -8.55 -11.97 -4.33
C LEU A 37 -7.68 -13.21 -4.51
N ILE A 38 -6.90 -13.50 -3.48
CA ILE A 38 -6.02 -14.66 -3.38
C ILE A 38 -6.49 -15.51 -2.21
N THR A 39 -6.64 -16.82 -2.45
CA THR A 39 -6.97 -17.82 -1.43
C THR A 39 -5.86 -18.85 -1.37
N THR A 40 -5.45 -19.26 -0.18
CA THR A 40 -4.41 -20.27 0.02
C THR A 40 -5.00 -21.60 0.52
N GLN A 41 -4.27 -22.70 0.34
CA GLN A 41 -4.70 -24.02 0.84
C GLN A 41 -4.77 -24.09 2.38
N THR A 42 -4.10 -23.17 3.08
CA THR A 42 -4.16 -23.03 4.54
C THR A 42 -5.44 -22.35 5.03
N GLY A 43 -6.33 -21.93 4.12
CA GLY A 43 -7.56 -21.20 4.45
C GLY A 43 -7.36 -19.70 4.64
N SER A 44 -6.20 -19.15 4.27
CA SER A 44 -5.95 -17.70 4.33
C SER A 44 -6.51 -17.02 3.08
N ILE A 45 -6.98 -15.79 3.27
CA ILE A 45 -7.49 -14.92 2.20
C ILE A 45 -6.62 -13.66 2.21
N ALA A 46 -6.20 -13.22 1.02
CA ALA A 46 -5.40 -12.01 0.84
C ALA A 46 -5.88 -11.21 -0.36
N LEU A 47 -5.59 -9.91 -0.34
CA LEU A 47 -5.83 -8.99 -1.45
C LEU A 47 -4.50 -8.56 -2.04
N LEU A 48 -4.41 -8.59 -3.37
CA LEU A 48 -3.36 -7.92 -4.11
C LEU A 48 -3.96 -6.67 -4.75
N THR A 49 -3.48 -5.51 -4.29
CA THR A 49 -3.96 -4.19 -4.70
C THR A 49 -2.97 -3.58 -5.70
N PRO A 50 -3.41 -3.20 -6.91
CA PRO A 50 -2.55 -2.50 -7.86
C PRO A 50 -2.22 -1.09 -7.32
N LEU A 51 -0.97 -0.68 -7.46
CA LEU A 51 -0.50 0.64 -7.06
C LEU A 51 -0.03 1.41 -8.30
N ASP A 52 -0.22 2.72 -8.29
CA ASP A 52 0.50 3.61 -9.19
C ASP A 52 1.99 3.71 -8.77
N GLU A 53 2.82 4.19 -9.67
CA GLU A 53 4.28 4.24 -9.48
C GLU A 53 4.68 5.17 -8.32
N ALA A 54 3.97 6.28 -8.10
CA ALA A 54 4.29 7.23 -7.04
C ALA A 54 3.99 6.61 -5.67
N THR A 55 2.81 6.00 -5.52
CA THR A 55 2.42 5.26 -4.31
C THR A 55 3.34 4.07 -4.06
N TYR A 56 3.69 3.29 -5.09
CA TYR A 56 4.63 2.19 -4.95
C TYR A 56 6.00 2.65 -4.39
N ARG A 57 6.56 3.74 -4.92
CA ARG A 57 7.85 4.28 -4.43
C ARG A 57 7.77 4.73 -2.98
N ARG A 58 6.70 5.47 -2.63
CA ARG A 58 6.44 5.96 -1.26
C ARG A 58 6.33 4.79 -0.27
N LEU A 59 5.47 3.82 -0.56
CA LEU A 59 5.26 2.66 0.31
C LEU A 59 6.47 1.73 0.34
N SER A 60 7.21 1.56 -0.76
CA SER A 60 8.45 0.76 -0.78
C SER A 60 9.56 1.40 0.07
N ALA A 61 9.66 2.73 0.09
CA ALA A 61 10.60 3.44 0.97
C ALA A 61 10.19 3.29 2.45
N LEU A 62 8.88 3.38 2.73
CA LEU A 62 8.33 3.16 4.05
C LEU A 62 8.60 1.73 4.54
N GLN A 63 8.34 0.72 3.72
CA GLN A 63 8.63 -0.69 4.01
C GLN A 63 10.09 -0.90 4.40
N THR A 64 11.02 -0.28 3.66
CA THR A 64 12.45 -0.38 3.92
C THR A 64 12.80 0.19 5.29
N THR A 65 12.22 1.33 5.65
CA THR A 65 12.42 1.96 6.96
C THR A 65 11.83 1.10 8.07
N LEU A 66 10.57 0.68 7.95
CA LEU A 66 9.87 -0.16 8.94
C LEU A 66 10.55 -1.50 9.17
N SER A 67 11.07 -2.13 8.10
CA SER A 67 11.85 -3.38 8.20
C SER A 67 13.05 -3.24 9.13
N SER A 68 13.64 -2.05 9.23
CA SER A 68 14.86 -1.80 10.01
C SER A 68 14.61 -1.32 11.44
N ILE A 69 13.49 -0.63 11.69
CA ILE A 69 13.25 0.02 13.00
C ILE A 69 12.29 -0.75 13.89
N LEU A 70 11.44 -1.62 13.31
CA LEU A 70 10.51 -2.45 14.07
C LEU A 70 11.21 -3.73 14.54
N GLU A 71 10.83 -4.18 15.74
CA GLU A 71 11.14 -5.53 16.18
C GLU A 71 10.23 -6.53 15.44
N HIS A 72 10.83 -7.63 14.97
CA HIS A 72 10.14 -8.69 14.25
C HIS A 72 10.07 -9.93 15.12
N SER A 73 8.91 -10.59 15.09
CA SER A 73 8.68 -11.82 15.84
C SER A 73 9.75 -12.86 15.52
N ALA A 74 10.27 -13.52 16.57
CA ALA A 74 11.36 -14.50 16.48
C ALA A 74 12.64 -13.99 15.78
N GLY A 75 12.85 -12.68 15.66
CA GLY A 75 14.02 -12.10 15.00
C GLY A 75 14.07 -12.36 13.49
N LEU A 76 12.94 -12.67 12.86
CA LEU A 76 12.86 -12.98 11.44
C LEU A 76 13.09 -11.73 10.58
N ASN A 77 13.70 -11.93 9.40
CA ASN A 77 13.86 -10.87 8.41
C ASN A 77 12.69 -10.89 7.42
N PRO A 78 11.78 -9.90 7.45
CA PRO A 78 10.61 -9.89 6.56
C PRO A 78 11.00 -9.80 5.08
N ARG A 79 12.09 -9.10 4.74
CA ARG A 79 12.57 -9.01 3.35
C ARG A 79 13.07 -10.34 2.82
N ALA A 80 13.78 -11.09 3.65
CA ALA A 80 14.24 -12.43 3.30
C ALA A 80 13.05 -13.41 3.17
N TYR A 81 12.08 -13.32 4.09
CA TYR A 81 10.88 -14.14 4.05
C TYR A 81 10.03 -13.93 2.78
N ARG A 82 9.93 -12.68 2.29
CA ARG A 82 9.23 -12.34 1.05
C ARG A 82 10.08 -12.46 -0.22
N SER A 83 11.37 -12.81 -0.10
CA SER A 83 12.22 -12.97 -1.27
C SER A 83 11.83 -14.23 -2.04
N VAL A 84 11.73 -14.09 -3.36
CA VAL A 84 11.43 -15.20 -4.28
C VAL A 84 12.65 -15.42 -5.16
N GLU A 85 13.11 -16.66 -5.25
CA GLU A 85 14.08 -17.07 -6.27
C GLU A 85 13.37 -17.04 -7.63
N SER A 86 13.61 -15.97 -8.38
CA SER A 86 13.10 -15.81 -9.74
C SER A 86 14.29 -15.67 -10.68
N GLU A 87 14.38 -16.50 -11.71
CA GLU A 87 15.45 -16.46 -12.72
C GLU A 87 15.41 -15.23 -13.66
N GLY A 88 14.74 -14.14 -13.24
CA GLY A 88 14.62 -12.89 -14.00
C GLY A 88 14.52 -11.66 -13.08
N LEU A 89 14.47 -10.47 -13.67
CA LEU A 89 14.38 -9.15 -12.99
C LEU A 89 13.13 -8.94 -12.09
N GLY A 90 12.26 -9.94 -11.96
CA GLY A 90 10.86 -9.83 -11.52
C GLY A 90 10.56 -9.99 -10.03
N ALA A 91 11.54 -10.08 -9.13
CA ALA A 91 11.27 -10.12 -7.68
C ALA A 91 11.04 -8.72 -7.06
N ARG A 92 10.96 -7.67 -7.88
CA ARG A 92 10.76 -6.27 -7.47
C ARG A 92 9.40 -5.80 -7.99
N GLY A 93 8.58 -5.18 -7.13
CA GLY A 93 7.27 -4.66 -7.54
C GLY A 93 6.11 -4.95 -6.58
N ILE A 94 6.35 -5.64 -5.46
CA ILE A 94 5.33 -5.89 -4.43
C ILE A 94 5.76 -5.25 -3.12
N VAL A 95 4.83 -4.54 -2.50
CA VAL A 95 4.96 -3.98 -1.15
C VAL A 95 4.20 -4.88 -0.17
N ASP A 96 4.80 -5.15 0.99
CA ASP A 96 4.19 -5.94 2.06
C ASP A 96 3.23 -5.07 2.90
N GLY A 97 1.93 -5.15 2.59
CA GLY A 97 0.89 -4.39 3.28
C GLY A 97 0.82 -4.64 4.78
N ASP A 98 1.10 -5.87 5.24
CA ASP A 98 1.10 -6.20 6.66
C ASP A 98 2.22 -5.47 7.39
N LEU A 99 3.39 -5.31 6.76
CA LEU A 99 4.48 -4.54 7.35
C LEU A 99 4.18 -3.03 7.35
N ILE A 100 3.52 -2.52 6.30
CA ILE A 100 3.16 -1.11 6.19
C ILE A 100 2.15 -0.69 7.27
N THR A 101 1.14 -1.52 7.56
CA THR A 101 0.13 -1.22 8.60
C THR A 101 0.74 -1.07 10.00
N ARG A 102 1.90 -1.68 10.27
CA ARG A 102 2.65 -1.56 11.53
C ARG A 102 3.25 -0.16 11.77
N ILE A 103 3.11 0.79 10.84
CA ILE A 103 3.46 2.20 11.06
C ILE A 103 2.79 2.79 12.32
N TYR A 104 1.61 2.28 12.69
CA TYR A 104 0.88 2.69 13.88
C TYR A 104 1.41 2.12 15.20
N GLU A 105 2.37 1.19 15.16
CA GLU A 105 3.11 0.76 16.36
C GLU A 105 4.08 1.84 16.85
N LEU A 106 4.46 2.78 15.97
CA LEU A 106 5.32 3.90 16.34
C LEU A 106 4.53 4.98 17.08
N GLY A 107 5.17 5.59 18.09
CA GLY A 107 4.65 6.80 18.73
C GLY A 107 4.53 7.96 17.73
N ALA A 108 3.59 8.88 17.98
CA ALA A 108 3.20 9.92 17.02
C ALA A 108 4.37 10.74 16.44
N GLY A 109 5.34 11.14 17.27
CA GLY A 109 6.51 11.90 16.81
C GLY A 109 7.41 11.07 15.88
N LYS A 110 7.68 9.81 16.23
CA LYS A 110 8.50 8.92 15.40
C LYS A 110 7.79 8.56 14.09
N ARG A 111 6.48 8.35 14.15
CA ARG A 111 5.63 8.13 12.98
C ARG A 111 5.73 9.28 11.99
N LEU A 112 5.59 10.53 12.46
CA LEU A 112 5.69 11.72 11.60
C LEU A 112 7.07 11.82 10.93
N GLU A 113 8.14 11.57 11.70
CA GLU A 113 9.51 11.57 11.16
C GLU A 113 9.71 10.50 10.06
N VAL A 114 9.21 9.29 10.29
CA VAL A 114 9.32 8.17 9.33
C VAL A 114 8.51 8.43 8.06
N LEU A 115 7.28 8.93 8.20
CA LEU A 115 6.44 9.28 7.05
C LEU A 115 7.08 10.40 6.22
N GLY A 116 7.57 11.46 6.87
CA GLY A 116 8.23 12.56 6.17
C GLY A 116 9.45 12.13 5.36
N ARG A 117 10.24 11.16 5.87
CA ARG A 117 11.37 10.58 5.12
C ARG A 117 10.95 9.75 3.90
N ALA A 118 9.76 9.15 3.96
CA ALA A 118 9.20 8.37 2.86
C ALA A 118 8.45 9.22 1.82
N GLY A 119 8.37 10.54 2.03
CA GLY A 119 7.52 11.42 1.20
C GLY A 119 6.03 11.17 1.41
N ALA A 120 5.66 10.70 2.61
CA ALA A 120 4.29 10.45 3.01
C ALA A 120 3.87 11.44 4.10
N GLU A 121 2.58 11.74 4.13
CA GLU A 121 1.94 12.47 5.20
C GLU A 121 0.91 11.59 5.92
N VAL A 122 0.46 12.02 7.10
CA VAL A 122 -0.41 11.20 7.95
C VAL A 122 -1.76 10.93 7.28
N TRP A 123 -2.31 11.93 6.57
CA TRP A 123 -3.62 11.82 5.93
C TRP A 123 -3.56 10.97 4.67
N GLY A 124 -2.64 11.29 3.74
CA GLY A 124 -2.36 10.43 2.58
C GLY A 124 -2.03 8.98 2.97
N MET A 125 -1.20 8.76 3.99
CA MET A 125 -0.89 7.40 4.48
C MET A 125 -2.13 6.65 4.99
N ARG A 126 -3.02 7.37 5.69
CA ARG A 126 -4.28 6.78 6.16
C ARG A 126 -5.15 6.40 4.96
N SER A 127 -5.30 7.29 3.99
CA SER A 127 -6.08 7.05 2.76
C SER A 127 -5.54 5.85 1.98
N ASP A 128 -4.22 5.77 1.80
CA ASP A 128 -3.55 4.62 1.16
C ASP A 128 -3.90 3.30 1.88
N LEU A 129 -3.92 3.32 3.22
CA LEU A 129 -4.25 2.14 4.02
C LEU A 129 -5.72 1.76 3.96
N GLU A 130 -6.64 2.71 3.86
CA GLU A 130 -8.08 2.42 3.69
C GLU A 130 -8.31 1.62 2.39
N ILE A 131 -7.61 1.98 1.30
CA ILE A 131 -7.61 1.17 0.07
C ILE A 131 -7.00 -0.22 0.32
N ILE A 132 -5.78 -0.28 0.87
CA ILE A 132 -5.02 -1.53 0.96
C ILE A 132 -5.68 -2.52 1.93
N ALA A 133 -6.35 -2.03 2.98
CA ALA A 133 -7.13 -2.82 3.93
C ALA A 133 -8.45 -3.35 3.34
N GLY A 134 -8.81 -2.94 2.13
CA GLY A 134 -10.02 -3.40 1.46
C GLY A 134 -11.29 -2.72 1.97
N GLU A 135 -11.21 -1.52 2.56
CA GLU A 135 -12.41 -0.79 3.04
C GLU A 135 -13.36 -0.40 1.89
N GLY A 136 -12.85 -0.39 0.65
CA GLY A 136 -13.67 -0.21 -0.55
C GLY A 136 -14.42 -1.46 -1.02
N LEU A 137 -14.27 -2.60 -0.35
CA LEU A 137 -15.05 -3.79 -0.66
C LEU A 137 -16.40 -3.68 0.05
N GLY A 138 -17.36 -2.99 -0.56
CA GLY A 138 -18.68 -2.65 0.02
C GLY A 138 -19.63 -3.83 0.34
N TYR A 139 -19.09 -5.03 0.56
CA TYR A 139 -19.78 -6.27 0.94
C TYR A 139 -19.11 -6.97 2.14
N LEU A 140 -18.16 -6.31 2.80
CA LEU A 140 -17.57 -6.72 4.09
C LEU A 140 -18.08 -5.86 5.24
#